data_AF-A0A8S2VF47-F1
#
_entry.id   AF-A0A8S2VF47-F1
#
_cell.length_a   1.000
_cell.length_b   1.000
_cell.length_c   1.000
_cell.angle_alpha   90.00
_cell.angle_beta   90.00
_cell.angle_gamma   90.00
#
_symmetry.space_group_name_H-M   'P 1'
#
loop_
_entity.id
_entity.type
_entity.pdbx_description
1 polymer ?
#
loop_
_entity_poly.entity_id
_entity_poly.type
_entity_poly.pdbx_seq_one_letter_code
_entity_poly.pdbx_strand_id
1 'polypeptide(L)' 'TGEDATPWEALKKPVTEEEDQRKAQKRLEKKRKRELKKICFRCRAAGHSMNECTAEIPDELKQKRE' A
#
# COMPACT_ATOMS: atom_id res chain seq x y z
N THR A 1 -37.69 20.58 16.32
CA THR A 1 -37.72 19.11 16.34
C THR A 1 -36.80 18.64 15.24
N GLY A 2 -35.55 18.31 15.57
CA GLY A 2 -34.59 17.79 14.59
C GLY A 2 -34.82 16.30 14.47
N GLU A 3 -35.38 15.86 13.36
CA GLU A 3 -35.59 14.45 13.09
C GLU A 3 -34.23 13.76 12.95
N ASP A 4 -34.04 12.75 13.79
CA ASP A 4 -32.83 11.94 13.94
C ASP A 4 -32.23 11.55 12.59
N ALA A 5 -30.93 11.80 12.46
CA ALA A 5 -30.13 11.29 11.36
C ALA A 5 -30.34 9.78 11.23
N THR A 6 -30.60 9.30 10.01
CA THR A 6 -30.76 7.87 9.73
C THR A 6 -29.63 7.07 10.39
N PRO A 7 -29.93 6.12 11.28
CA PRO A 7 -28.91 5.33 11.96
C PRO A 7 -27.97 4.68 10.94
N TRP A 8 -26.66 4.86 11.13
CA TRP A 8 -25.63 4.38 10.20
C TRP A 8 -25.69 2.85 10.02
N GLU A 9 -26.24 2.12 11.00
CA GLU A 9 -26.52 0.70 10.88
C GLU A 9 -27.50 0.36 9.75
N ALA A 10 -28.54 1.17 9.53
CA ALA A 10 -29.58 0.91 8.54
C ALA A 10 -29.08 1.04 7.08
N LEU A 11 -27.93 1.68 6.86
CA LEU A 11 -27.30 1.81 5.54
C LEU A 11 -26.30 0.69 5.22
N LYS A 12 -25.88 -0.12 6.20
CA LYS A 12 -24.92 -1.21 5.94
C LYS A 12 -25.64 -2.40 5.29
N LYS A 13 -25.51 -2.49 3.98
CA LYS A 13 -25.85 -3.71 3.25
C LYS A 13 -24.99 -4.88 3.78
N PRO A 14 -25.58 -6.07 3.99
CA PRO A 14 -24.78 -7.24 4.31
C PRO A 14 -23.82 -7.51 3.16
N VAL A 15 -22.52 -7.56 3.46
CA VAL A 15 -21.50 -7.93 2.47
C VAL A 15 -21.61 -9.43 2.27
N THR A 16 -21.90 -9.88 1.05
CA THR A 16 -21.87 -11.31 0.72
C THR A 16 -20.44 -11.81 0.73
N GLU A 17 -20.25 -13.09 1.01
CA GLU A 17 -18.91 -13.69 1.03
C GLU A 17 -18.20 -13.53 -0.32
N GLU A 18 -18.92 -13.66 -1.43
CA GLU A 18 -18.40 -13.43 -2.78
C GLU A 18 -17.93 -11.98 -2.99
N GLU A 19 -18.66 -10.99 -2.45
CA GLU A 19 -18.25 -9.60 -2.55
C GLU A 19 -17.00 -9.32 -1.72
N ASP A 20 -16.87 -9.93 -0.54
CA ASP A 20 -15.67 -9.83 0.30
C ASP A 20 -14.46 -10.45 -0.40
N GLN A 21 -14.61 -11.66 -0.95
CA GLN A 21 -13.56 -12.34 -1.72
C GLN A 21 -13.11 -11.49 -2.92
N ARG A 22 -14.05 -10.93 -3.70
CA ARG A 22 -13.73 -10.03 -4.82
C ARG A 22 -12.96 -8.79 -4.36
N LYS A 23 -13.35 -8.18 -3.24
CA LYS A 23 -12.64 -7.04 -2.65
C LYS A 23 -11.24 -7.44 -2.17
N ALA A 24 -11.10 -8.62 -1.55
CA ALA A 24 -9.83 -9.15 -1.09
C ALA A 24 -8.85 -9.40 -2.25
N GLN A 25 -9.32 -10.03 -3.35
CA GLN A 25 -8.52 -10.22 -4.56
C GLN A 25 -8.06 -8.88 -5.15
N LYS A 26 -8.95 -7.89 -5.26
CA LYS A 26 -8.60 -6.55 -5.75
C LYS A 26 -7.57 -5.85 -4.84
N ARG A 27 -7.65 -6.03 -3.53
CA ARG A 27 -6.64 -5.52 -2.57
C ARG A 27 -5.29 -6.21 -2.76
N LEU A 28 -5.27 -7.53 -2.95
CA LEU A 28 -4.06 -8.31 -3.18
C LEU A 28 -3.37 -7.93 -4.49
N GLU A 29 -4.13 -7.79 -5.58
CA GLU A 29 -3.60 -7.35 -6.88
C GLU A 29 -2.97 -5.96 -6.80
N LYS A 30 -3.65 -5.01 -6.15
CA LYS A 30 -3.11 -3.67 -5.90
C LYS A 30 -1.82 -3.71 -5.06
N LYS A 31 -1.76 -4.56 -4.03
CA LYS A 31 -0.55 -4.75 -3.22
C LYS A 31 0.60 -5.27 -4.09
N ARG A 32 0.36 -6.31 -4.90
CA ARG A 32 1.36 -6.86 -5.83
C ARG A 32 1.89 -5.80 -6.80
N LYS A 33 1.00 -4.98 -7.38
CA LYS A 33 1.38 -3.87 -8.28
C LYS A 33 2.26 -2.82 -7.58
N ARG A 34 2.01 -2.53 -6.30
CA ARG A 34 2.85 -1.60 -5.51
C ARG A 34 4.22 -2.19 -5.22
N GLU A 35 4.30 -3.47 -4.85
CA GLU A 35 5.58 -4.16 -4.62
C GLU A 35 6.43 -4.23 -5.90
N LEU A 36 5.82 -4.50 -7.06
CA LEU A 36 6.54 -4.49 -8.35
C LEU A 36 7.08 -3.10 -8.74
N LYS A 37 6.38 -2.03 -8.35
CA LYS A 37 6.80 -0.64 -8.59
C LYS A 37 7.70 -0.10 -7.48
N LYS A 38 8.05 -0.92 -6.49
CA LYS A 38 8.88 -0.51 -5.36
C LYS A 38 10.29 -0.26 -5.86
N ILE A 39 10.79 0.95 -5.58
CA ILE A 39 12.16 1.35 -5.86
C ILE A 39 12.86 1.45 -4.50
N CYS A 40 14.06 0.88 -4.42
CA CYS A 40 14.88 0.97 -3.24
C CYS A 40 15.43 2.40 -3.11
N PHE A 41 15.14 3.10 -2.01
CA PHE A 41 15.65 4.45 -1.79
C PHE A 41 17.16 4.51 -1.49
N ARG A 42 17.79 3.36 -1.22
CA ARG A 42 19.22 3.26 -0.93
C ARG A 42 20.08 3.09 -2.18
N CYS A 43 19.72 2.17 -3.08
CA CYS A 43 20.48 1.91 -4.31
C CYS A 43 19.73 2.29 -5.60
N ARG A 44 18.48 2.77 -5.50
CA ARG A 44 17.60 3.15 -6.62
C ARG A 44 17.25 2.00 -7.58
N ALA A 45 17.55 0.75 -7.24
CA ALA A 45 17.12 -0.42 -7.99
C ALA A 45 15.66 -0.79 -7.67
N ALA A 46 14.95 -1.34 -8.65
CA ALA A 46 13.60 -1.86 -8.47
C ALA A 46 13.61 -3.25 -7.81
N GLY A 47 12.49 -3.64 -7.20
CA GLY A 47 12.24 -5.00 -6.73
C GLY A 47 12.53 -5.25 -5.25
N HIS A 48 13.06 -4.28 -4.51
CA HIS A 48 13.23 -4.35 -3.05
C HIS A 48 13.09 -2.98 -2.40
N SER A 49 12.90 -2.95 -1.07
CA SER A 49 12.90 -1.73 -0.27
C SER A 49 14.26 -1.43 0.36
N MET A 50 14.45 -0.24 0.93
CA MET A 50 15.69 0.13 1.62
C MET A 50 16.09 -0.85 2.74
N ASN A 51 15.11 -1.46 3.43
CA ASN A 51 15.35 -2.39 4.54
C ASN A 51 15.84 -3.77 4.05
N GLU A 52 15.51 -4.11 2.82
CA GLU A 52 15.88 -5.37 2.17
C GLU A 52 17.10 -5.18 1.24
N CYS A 53 17.68 -3.98 1.25
CA CYS A 53 18.77 -3.63 0.36
C CYS A 53 20.09 -4.18 0.90
N THR A 54 20.64 -5.15 0.18
CA THR A 54 21.96 -5.74 0.45
C THR A 54 23.08 -5.04 -0.30
N ALA A 55 22.78 -3.97 -1.05
CA ALA A 55 23.78 -3.24 -1.80
C ALA A 55 24.68 -2.41 -0.87
N GLU A 56 25.99 -2.56 -1.05
CA GLU A 56 26.97 -1.62 -0.51
C GLU A 56 26.85 -0.30 -1.30
N ILE A 57 26.71 0.82 -0.59
CA ILE A 57 26.52 2.13 -1.21
C ILE A 57 27.88 2.58 -1.77
N PRO A 58 28.01 2.89 -3.08
CA PRO A 58 29.22 3.50 -3.61
C PRO A 58 29.44 4.86 -2.94
N ASP A 59 30.66 5.14 -2.49
CA ASP A 59 31.00 6.33 -1.69
C ASP A 59 30.62 7.65 -2.40
N GLU A 60 30.52 7.61 -3.73
CA GLU A 60 30.22 8.75 -4.61
C GLU A 60 28.80 9.32 -4.47
N LEU A 61 27.86 8.54 -3.89
CA LEU A 61 26.47 8.98 -3.64
C LEU A 61 26.24 9.55 -2.23
N LYS A 62 27.25 9.61 -1.36
CA LYS A 62 27.20 10.36 -0.10
C LYS A 62 27.20 11.87 -0.40
N GLN A 63 26.10 12.38 -0.95
CA GLN A 63 25.94 13.82 -1.11
C GLN A 63 25.90 14.48 0.27
N LYS A 64 26.93 15.29 0.54
CA LYS A 64 26.99 16.25 1.64
C LYS A 64 25.70 17.07 1.65
N ARG A 65 24.92 16.96 2.73
CA ARG A 65 24.09 18.10 3.18
C ARG A 65 25.08 19.06 3.82
N GLU A 66 25.47 20.09 3.07
CA GLU A 66 26.06 21.32 3.63
C GLU A 66 24.98 22.13 4.36
#